data_AF-A0A1E7Z4Y5-F1
#
_entry.id   AF-A0A1E7Z4Y5-F1
#
_cell.length_a   1.000
_cell.length_b   1.000
_cell.length_c   1.000
_cell.angle_alpha   90.00
_cell.angle_beta   90.00
_cell.angle_gamma   90.00
#
_symmetry.space_group_name_H-M   'P 1'
#
loop_
_entity.id
_entity.type
_entity.pdbx_description
1 polymer ?
#
loop_
_entity_poly.entity_id
_entity_poly.type
_entity_poly.pdbx_seq_one_letter_code
_entity_poly.pdbx_strand_id
1 'polypeptide(L)' 'MGYEAVQALLEEEHQSIIDIVAAWPSVQGTHDIGTRQSDPTRFIQLHLEMDDHLPLYPAYQVAEQVKQALIKNSRF' A
#
# COMPACT_ATOMS: atom_id res chain seq x y z
N MET A 1 -14.07 -16.82 -18.01
CA MET A 1 -12.68 -17.31 -17.97
C MET A 1 -11.64 -16.19 -17.91
N GLY A 2 -11.75 -15.08 -18.67
CA GLY A 2 -10.82 -13.94 -18.52
C GLY A 2 -11.03 -13.06 -17.27
N TYR A 3 -12.28 -12.90 -16.80
CA TYR A 3 -12.62 -12.09 -15.63
C TYR A 3 -11.94 -12.59 -14.34
N GLU A 4 -11.99 -13.91 -14.10
CA GLU A 4 -11.35 -14.56 -12.95
C GLU A 4 -9.85 -14.30 -12.88
N ALA A 5 -9.15 -14.34 -14.03
CA ALA A 5 -7.71 -14.10 -14.08
C ALA A 5 -7.36 -12.64 -13.78
N VAL A 6 -8.17 -11.69 -14.26
CA VAL A 6 -7.98 -10.25 -13.95
C VAL A 6 -8.26 -9.97 -12.47
N GLN A 7 -9.31 -10.57 -11.91
CA GLN A 7 -9.63 -10.45 -10.48
C GLN A 7 -8.52 -11.04 -9.61
N ALA A 8 -8.02 -12.23 -9.94
CA ALA A 8 -6.93 -12.87 -9.21
C ALA A 8 -5.65 -12.02 -9.20
N LEU A 9 -5.28 -11.40 -10.32
CA LEU A 9 -4.12 -10.52 -10.40
C LEU A 9 -4.27 -9.25 -9.55
N LEU A 10 -5.47 -8.66 -9.53
CA LEU A 10 -5.75 -7.49 -8.68
C LEU A 10 -5.70 -7.87 -7.19
N GLU A 11 -6.19 -9.04 -6.83
CA GLU A 11 -6.13 -9.55 -5.45
C GLU A 11 -4.68 -9.82 -5.00
N GLU A 12 -3.86 -10.43 -5.86
CA GLU A 12 -2.43 -10.65 -5.58
C GLU A 12 -1.67 -9.32 -5.41
N GLU A 13 -1.98 -8.33 -6.26
CA GLU A 13 -1.40 -6.99 -6.14
C GLU A 13 -1.79 -6.33 -4.81
N HIS A 14 -3.06 -6.39 -4.47
CA HIS A 14 -3.61 -5.85 -3.25
C HIS A 14 -2.98 -6.49 -2.00
N GLN A 15 -2.87 -7.83 -1.99
CA GLN A 15 -2.22 -8.56 -0.90
C GLN A 15 -0.74 -8.17 -0.77
N SER A 16 -0.02 -8.02 -1.88
CA SER A 16 1.38 -7.59 -1.84
C SER A 16 1.54 -6.20 -1.22
N ILE A 17 0.59 -5.27 -1.44
CA ILE A 17 0.60 -3.95 -0.80
C ILE A 17 0.39 -4.10 0.71
N ILE A 18 -0.60 -4.91 1.13
CA ILE A 18 -0.87 -5.19 2.54
C ILE A 18 0.37 -5.77 3.23
N ASP A 19 1.00 -6.76 2.63
CA ASP A 19 2.17 -7.43 3.21
C ASP A 19 3.34 -6.47 3.44
N ILE A 20 3.55 -5.55 2.49
CA ILE A 20 4.56 -4.49 2.64
C ILE A 20 4.16 -3.60 3.81
N VAL A 21 2.96 -3.03 3.78
CA VAL A 21 2.49 -2.08 4.80
C VAL A 21 2.51 -2.69 6.20
N ALA A 22 2.14 -3.96 6.35
CA ALA A 22 2.12 -4.69 7.62
C ALA A 22 3.52 -4.91 8.23
N ALA A 23 4.60 -4.68 7.48
CA ALA A 23 5.97 -4.77 8.00
C ALA A 23 6.35 -3.62 8.94
N TRP A 24 5.57 -2.54 9.00
CA TRP A 24 5.81 -1.40 9.90
C TRP A 24 5.10 -1.57 11.24
N PRO A 25 5.82 -1.66 12.38
CA PRO A 25 5.20 -1.87 13.69
C PRO A 25 4.25 -0.76 14.14
N SER A 26 4.45 0.47 13.66
CA SER A 26 3.60 1.62 13.99
C SER A 26 2.29 1.67 13.18
N VAL A 27 2.15 0.80 12.17
CA VAL A 27 0.92 0.68 11.38
C VAL A 27 0.03 -0.36 12.06
N GLN A 28 -1.14 0.07 12.52
CA GLN A 28 -2.13 -0.76 13.18
C GLN A 28 -3.12 -1.39 12.19
N GLY A 29 -3.25 -0.78 11.00
CA GLY A 29 -4.16 -1.23 9.95
C GLY A 29 -3.99 -0.44 8.66
N THR A 30 -4.63 -0.92 7.60
CA THR A 30 -4.74 -0.21 6.32
C THR A 30 -6.09 -0.47 5.67
N HIS A 31 -6.65 0.57 5.06
CA HIS A 31 -7.91 0.52 4.33
C HIS A 31 -7.90 1.41 3.08
N ASP A 32 -8.96 1.34 2.28
CA ASP A 32 -9.15 2.11 1.04
C ASP A 32 -7.98 2.01 0.05
N ILE A 33 -7.39 0.82 -0.07
CA ILE A 33 -6.33 0.59 -1.05
C ILE A 33 -6.92 0.65 -2.45
N GLY A 34 -6.29 1.45 -3.32
CA GLY A 34 -6.62 1.53 -4.73
C GLY A 34 -5.35 1.53 -5.58
N THR A 35 -5.33 0.70 -6.61
CA THR A 35 -4.29 0.72 -7.64
C THR A 35 -4.89 1.16 -8.97
N ARG A 36 -4.15 1.97 -9.73
CA ARG A 36 -4.50 2.27 -11.12
C ARG A 36 -3.23 2.36 -11.96
N GLN A 37 -3.34 1.92 -13.21
CA GLN A 37 -2.26 1.98 -14.17
C GLN A 37 -2.58 3.00 -15.28
N SER A 38 -1.66 3.93 -15.52
CA SER A 38 -1.66 4.85 -16.65
C SER A 38 -0.30 4.77 -17.31
N ASP A 39 -0.20 3.94 -18.35
CA ASP A 39 1.08 3.47 -18.90
C ASP A 39 2.07 4.63 -19.16
N PRO A 40 3.32 4.59 -18.63
CA PRO A 40 3.96 3.51 -17.86
C PRO A 40 3.85 3.66 -16.32
N THR A 41 3.04 4.59 -15.82
CA THR A 41 2.98 4.94 -14.40
C THR A 41 1.91 4.14 -13.66
N ARG A 42 2.29 3.54 -12.53
CA ARG A 42 1.33 2.99 -11.56
C ARG A 42 1.11 3.97 -10.41
N PHE A 43 -0.13 4.08 -9.99
CA PHE A 43 -0.53 4.86 -8.82
C PHE A 43 -1.10 3.92 -7.77
N ILE A 44 -0.62 4.08 -6.54
CA ILE A 44 -1.12 3.38 -5.36
C ILE A 44 -1.64 4.45 -4.39
N GLN A 45 -2.88 4.30 -3.95
CA GLN A 45 -3.47 5.08 -2.86
C GLN A 45 -3.88 4.12 -1.75
N LEU A 46 -3.71 4.53 -0.49
CA LEU A 46 -4.13 3.77 0.69
C LEU A 46 -4.20 4.70 1.90
N HIS A 47 -4.91 4.28 2.94
CA HIS A 47 -4.87 4.88 4.27
C HIS A 47 -4.11 3.99 5.25
N LEU A 48 -3.30 4.62 6.10
CA LEU A 48 -2.61 3.97 7.22
C LEU A 48 -3.35 4.32 8.51
N GLU A 49 -3.67 3.29 9.30
CA GLU A 49 -4.13 3.45 10.67
C GLU A 49 -2.93 3.34 11.61
N MET A 50 -2.85 4.24 12.59
CA MET A 50 -1.76 4.33 13.56
C MET A 50 -2.34 4.71 14.92
N ASP A 51 -1.51 4.74 15.95
CA ASP A 51 -1.91 5.20 17.28
C ASP A 51 -2.42 6.66 17.24
N ASP A 52 -3.61 6.90 17.82
CA ASP A 52 -4.27 8.21 17.86
C ASP A 52 -3.47 9.31 18.58
N HIS A 53 -2.53 8.91 19.45
CA HIS A 53 -1.64 9.80 20.17
C HIS A 53 -0.27 9.94 19.51
N LEU A 54 -0.02 9.28 18.38
CA LEU A 54 1.21 9.42 17.62
C LEU A 54 1.33 10.86 17.10
N PRO A 55 2.40 11.59 17.47
CA PRO A 55 2.56 12.95 16.97
C PRO A 55 2.67 12.97 15.43
N LEU A 56 2.19 14.06 14.83
CA LEU A 56 2.07 14.18 13.38
C LEU A 56 3.39 13.93 12.62
N TYR A 57 4.50 14.40 13.17
CA TYR A 57 5.81 14.25 12.51
C TYR A 57 6.28 12.79 12.43
N PRO A 58 6.31 12.01 13.53
CA PRO A 58 6.51 10.56 13.47
C PRO A 58 5.55 9.83 12.52
N ALA A 59 4.25 10.16 12.53
CA ALA A 59 3.28 9.56 11.62
C ALA A 59 3.63 9.82 10.15
N TYR A 60 4.00 11.06 9.82
CA TYR A 60 4.49 11.42 8.49
C TYR A 60 5.75 10.65 8.11
N GLN A 61 6.70 10.46 9.03
CA GLN A 61 7.91 9.69 8.76
C GLN A 61 7.59 8.22 8.44
N VAL A 62 6.67 7.59 9.17
CA VAL A 62 6.21 6.23 8.86
C VAL A 62 5.58 6.18 7.47
N ALA A 63 4.67 7.11 7.15
CA ALA A 63 4.04 7.18 5.84
C ALA A 63 5.06 7.36 4.70
N GLU A 64 6.10 8.17 4.90
CA GLU A 64 7.18 8.34 3.92
C GLU A 64 7.98 7.04 3.73
N GLN A 65 8.31 6.33 4.82
CA GLN A 65 9.03 5.06 4.73
C GLN A 65 8.22 3.98 4.00
N VAL A 66 6.93 3.85 4.32
CA VAL A 66 6.00 2.94 3.62
C VAL A 66 5.96 3.28 2.13
N LYS A 67 5.79 4.57 1.79
CA LYS A 67 5.79 5.04 0.40
C LYS A 67 7.09 4.65 -0.34
N GLN A 68 8.25 4.88 0.29
CA GLN A 68 9.54 4.52 -0.31
C GLN A 68 9.69 3.01 -0.54
N ALA A 69 9.15 2.18 0.34
CA ALA A 69 9.20 0.74 0.15
C ALA A 69 8.28 0.27 -0.99
N LEU A 70 7.09 0.87 -1.11
CA LEU A 70 6.19 0.61 -2.25
C LEU A 70 6.85 1.01 -3.57
N ILE A 71 7.49 2.19 -3.64
CA ILE A 71 8.21 2.66 -4.85
C ILE A 71 9.38 1.75 -5.21
N LYS A 72 10.10 1.21 -4.22
CA LYS A 72 11.26 0.33 -4.46
C LYS A 72 10.86 -1.08 -4.90
N ASN A 73 9.61 -1.47 -4.69
CA ASN A 73 9.16 -2.79 -5.09
C ASN A 73 8.90 -2.80 -6.60
N SER A 74 9.77 -3.50 -7.33
CA SER A 74 9.74 -3.58 -8.80
C SER A 74 8.50 -4.31 -9.37
N ARG A 75 7.59 -4.78 -8.51
CA ARG A 75 6.29 -5.33 -8.91
C ARG A 75 5.24 -4.25 -9.20
N PHE A 76 5.51 -3.00 -8.81
CA PHE A 76 4.62 -1.86 -9.02
C PHE A 76 5.21 -0.82 -9.97
#